data_AF-A0A524AHZ9-F1
#
_entry.id   AF-A0A524AHZ9-F1
#
_cell.length_a   1.000
_cell.length_b   1.000
_cell.length_c   1.000
_cell.angle_alpha   90.00
_cell.angle_beta   90.00
_cell.angle_gamma   90.00
#
_symmetry.space_group_name_H-M   'P 1'
#
loop_
_entity.id
_entity.type
_entity.pdbx_description
1 polymer ?
#
loop_
_entity_poly.entity_id
_entity_poly.type
_entity_poly.pdbx_seq_one_letter_code
_entity_poly.pdbx_strand_id
1 'polypeptide(L)'
;MPPVTARSFRSFSHLCYNRFMVGEDVFGHVELSVDDVALLKELAADLPIASDVCRADLLLYCREGPDRAIIVGQAMPHSVVPVYEESRVGLRVDLDQQAEVHSGLSGKLHTAAMRTIDVRGASIARQILPVRNGRGGLIAVVAMD
;
A
#
# COMPACT_ATOMS: atom_id res chain seq x y z
N MET A 1 -48.21 -30.52 19.22
CA MET A 1 -47.63 -30.37 17.87
C MET A 1 -47.63 -28.88 17.51
N PRO A 2 -46.53 -28.14 17.69
CA PRO A 2 -46.44 -26.73 17.31
C PRO A 2 -45.85 -26.55 15.89
N PRO A 3 -46.11 -25.43 15.21
CA PRO A 3 -45.69 -25.22 13.82
C PRO A 3 -44.19 -24.89 13.72
N VAL A 4 -43.55 -25.40 12.68
CA VAL A 4 -42.15 -25.15 12.32
C VAL A 4 -42.06 -23.80 11.62
N THR A 5 -41.55 -22.79 12.32
CA THR A 5 -41.28 -21.47 11.75
C THR A 5 -40.06 -21.55 10.83
N ALA A 6 -40.24 -21.21 9.55
CA ALA A 6 -39.15 -21.12 8.58
C ALA A 6 -38.11 -20.09 9.06
N ARG A 7 -36.89 -20.57 9.33
CA ARG A 7 -35.75 -19.69 9.59
C ARG A 7 -35.40 -18.98 8.29
N SER A 8 -35.63 -17.67 8.28
CA SER A 8 -35.02 -16.72 7.34
C SER A 8 -33.52 -17.00 7.24
N PHE A 9 -33.07 -17.40 6.04
CA PHE A 9 -31.66 -17.46 5.69
C PHE A 9 -31.13 -16.03 5.74
N ARG A 10 -30.42 -15.69 6.83
CA ARG A 10 -29.69 -14.44 6.92
C ARG A 10 -28.52 -14.50 5.94
N SER A 11 -28.42 -13.47 5.11
CA SER A 11 -27.29 -13.14 4.25
C SER A 11 -25.96 -13.36 4.99
N PHE A 12 -25.09 -14.19 4.39
CA PHE A 12 -23.69 -14.32 4.79
C PHE A 12 -22.93 -13.07 4.33
N SER A 13 -23.03 -12.01 5.11
CA SER A 13 -22.25 -10.79 4.94
C SER A 13 -21.56 -10.49 6.27
N HIS A 14 -20.58 -11.32 6.63
CA HIS A 14 -19.57 -11.09 7.69
C HIS A 14 -18.45 -12.12 7.49
N LEU A 15 -17.50 -11.82 6.59
CA LEU A 15 -16.13 -12.31 6.71
C LEU A 15 -15.23 -11.12 7.02
N CYS A 16 -14.77 -11.13 8.26
CA CYS A 16 -13.69 -10.39 8.91
C CYS A 16 -13.00 -9.23 8.15
N TYR A 17 -13.47 -8.02 8.48
CA TYR A 17 -12.68 -6.87 8.95
C TYR A 17 -11.42 -6.44 8.17
N ASN A 18 -11.62 -5.76 7.04
CA ASN A 18 -10.63 -4.84 6.47
C ASN A 18 -10.58 -3.56 7.33
N ARG A 19 -9.50 -3.35 8.11
CA ARG A 19 -9.11 -1.98 8.50
C ARG A 19 -8.19 -1.40 7.43
N PHE A 20 -8.75 -1.32 6.23
CA PHE A 20 -8.12 -0.68 5.09
C PHE A 20 -8.45 0.82 5.16
N MET A 21 -7.44 1.65 5.37
CA MET A 21 -7.59 3.11 5.32
C MET A 21 -6.91 3.62 4.06
N VAL A 22 -7.61 3.63 2.93
CA VAL A 22 -7.34 4.65 1.90
C VAL A 22 -7.91 5.94 2.46
N GLY A 23 -7.05 6.90 2.79
CA GLY A 23 -7.54 8.24 3.07
C GLY A 23 -8.11 8.80 1.77
N GLU A 24 -9.41 9.06 1.70
CA GLU A 24 -9.98 9.71 0.50
C GLU A 24 -9.31 11.08 0.22
N ASP A 25 -8.72 11.69 1.24
CA ASP A 25 -8.06 13.00 1.19
C ASP A 25 -6.57 12.94 0.77
N VAL A 26 -5.88 11.79 0.88
CA VAL A 26 -4.42 11.74 0.58
C VAL A 26 -4.10 11.85 -0.91
N PHE A 27 -5.03 11.46 -1.78
CA PHE A 27 -4.87 11.61 -3.23
C PHE A 27 -5.08 13.06 -3.71
N GLY A 28 -5.62 13.96 -2.88
CA GLY A 28 -5.73 15.38 -3.21
C GLY A 28 -4.38 16.11 -3.32
N HIS A 29 -3.30 15.46 -2.86
CA HIS A 29 -1.97 16.03 -2.81
C HIS A 29 -1.01 15.52 -3.90
N VAL A 30 -1.48 14.64 -4.78
CA VAL A 30 -0.63 13.99 -5.80
C VAL A 30 -1.02 14.47 -7.19
N GLU A 31 -0.02 14.77 -8.03
CA GLU A 31 -0.24 15.17 -9.41
C GLU A 31 -0.46 13.94 -10.30
N LEU A 32 -1.65 13.32 -10.18
CA LEU A 32 -2.04 12.13 -10.94
C LEU A 32 -3.36 12.37 -11.69
N SER A 33 -3.54 11.68 -12.81
CA SER A 33 -4.83 11.70 -13.51
C SER A 33 -5.89 10.92 -12.74
N VAL A 34 -7.18 11.19 -13.00
CA VAL A 34 -8.29 10.48 -12.36
C VAL A 34 -8.20 8.96 -12.59
N ASP A 35 -7.81 8.54 -13.79
CA ASP A 35 -7.62 7.12 -14.13
C ASP A 35 -6.47 6.49 -13.33
N ASP A 36 -5.36 7.22 -13.16
CA ASP A 36 -4.23 6.74 -12.36
C ASP A 36 -4.62 6.61 -10.88
N VAL A 37 -5.39 7.57 -10.35
CA VAL A 37 -5.92 7.50 -8.97
C VAL A 37 -6.87 6.31 -8.82
N ALA A 38 -7.75 6.06 -9.80
CA ALA A 38 -8.65 4.91 -9.77
C ALA A 38 -7.87 3.58 -9.72
N LEU A 39 -6.85 3.44 -10.57
CA LEU A 39 -5.96 2.27 -10.57
C LEU A 39 -5.24 2.10 -9.22
N LEU A 40 -4.75 3.19 -8.62
CA LEU A 40 -4.09 3.11 -7.31
C LEU A 40 -5.05 2.74 -6.18
N LYS A 41 -6.33 3.14 -6.26
CA LYS A 41 -7.36 2.72 -5.30
C LYS A 41 -7.64 1.23 -5.42
N GLU A 42 -7.74 0.69 -6.64
CA GLU A 42 -7.88 -0.75 -6.89
C GLU A 42 -6.67 -1.51 -6.36
N LEU A 43 -5.45 -1.07 -6.73
CA LEU A 43 -4.21 -1.68 -6.24
C LEU A 43 -4.13 -1.68 -4.71
N ALA A 44 -4.48 -0.56 -4.09
CA ALA A 44 -4.50 -0.44 -2.64
C ALA A 44 -5.47 -1.46 -2.01
N ALA A 45 -6.67 -1.65 -2.59
CA ALA A 45 -7.66 -2.61 -2.10
C ALA A 45 -7.15 -4.06 -2.14
N ASP A 46 -6.25 -4.39 -3.07
CA ASP A 46 -5.64 -5.70 -3.22
C ASP A 46 -4.37 -5.90 -2.38
N LEU A 47 -3.78 -4.83 -1.83
CA LEU A 47 -2.56 -4.90 -1.02
C LEU A 47 -2.64 -5.89 0.17
N PRO A 48 -3.77 -6.06 0.89
CA PRO A 48 -3.83 -7.04 1.97
C PRO A 48 -3.50 -8.46 1.52
N ILE A 49 -4.05 -8.91 0.39
CA ILE A 49 -3.77 -10.24 -0.15
C ILE A 49 -2.29 -10.34 -0.52
N ALA A 50 -1.75 -9.31 -1.19
CA ALA A 50 -0.34 -9.28 -1.57
C ALA A 50 0.59 -9.31 -0.34
N SER A 51 0.28 -8.56 0.72
CA SER A 51 1.06 -8.54 1.96
C SER A 51 1.12 -9.91 2.62
N ASP A 52 -0.02 -10.62 2.65
CA ASP A 52 -0.10 -11.96 3.24
C ASP A 52 0.71 -13.00 2.46
N VAL A 53 0.65 -12.94 1.12
CA VAL A 53 1.42 -13.84 0.24
C VAL A 53 2.92 -13.57 0.33
N CYS A 54 3.32 -12.29 0.34
CA CYS A 54 4.72 -11.89 0.44
C CYS A 54 5.29 -12.03 1.86
N ARG A 55 4.41 -12.15 2.88
CA ARG A 55 4.77 -12.09 4.31
C ARG A 55 5.55 -10.81 4.65
N ALA A 56 5.11 -9.69 4.10
CA ALA A 56 5.81 -8.40 4.14
C ALA A 56 4.82 -7.24 4.31
N ASP A 57 5.25 -6.17 4.98
CA ASP A 57 4.52 -4.92 5.01
C ASP A 57 4.63 -4.22 3.66
N LEU A 58 3.49 -3.75 3.14
CA LEU A 58 3.44 -3.06 1.85
C LEU A 58 3.05 -1.60 2.06
N LEU A 59 3.86 -0.68 1.53
CA LEU A 59 3.61 0.77 1.55
C LEU A 59 3.54 1.30 0.12
N LEU A 60 2.42 1.93 -0.24
CA LEU A 60 2.21 2.53 -1.55
C LEU A 60 2.53 4.03 -1.49
N TYR A 61 3.61 4.44 -2.14
CA TYR A 61 4.09 5.81 -2.20
C TYR A 61 3.69 6.49 -3.51
N CYS A 62 3.17 7.71 -3.40
CA CYS A 62 2.99 8.63 -4.51
C CYS A 62 3.86 9.86 -4.34
N ARG A 63 4.21 10.51 -5.44
CA ARG A 63 4.95 11.77 -5.42
C ARG A 63 4.03 12.92 -5.01
N GLU A 64 4.49 13.76 -4.08
CA GLU A 64 3.83 15.00 -3.64
C GLU A 64 4.77 16.17 -3.98
N GLY A 65 4.71 16.67 -5.22
CA GLY A 65 5.65 17.68 -5.71
C GLY A 65 7.08 17.14 -5.97
N PRO A 66 8.10 18.01 -6.08
CA PRO A 66 9.43 17.60 -6.54
C PRO A 66 10.24 16.79 -5.51
N ASP A 67 10.11 17.15 -4.22
CA ASP A 67 11.04 16.69 -3.18
C ASP A 67 10.38 15.83 -2.09
N ARG A 68 9.08 15.54 -2.22
CA ARG A 68 8.33 14.76 -1.23
C ARG A 68 7.57 13.60 -1.87
N ALA A 69 7.33 12.59 -1.04
CA ALA A 69 6.36 11.55 -1.32
C ALA A 69 5.39 11.42 -0.15
N ILE A 70 4.21 10.88 -0.45
CA ILE A 70 3.17 10.57 0.52
C ILE A 70 2.78 9.11 0.41
N ILE A 71 2.56 8.46 1.55
CA ILE A 71 2.04 7.09 1.61
C ILE A 71 0.52 7.17 1.44
N VAL A 72 0.00 6.64 0.33
CA VAL A 72 -1.43 6.68 0.00
C VAL A 72 -2.16 5.38 0.33
N GLY A 73 -1.41 4.30 0.60
CA GLY A 73 -1.95 3.02 0.99
C GLY A 73 -0.93 2.21 1.78
N GLN A 74 -1.42 1.34 2.65
CA GLN A 74 -0.61 0.40 3.41
C GLN A 74 -1.38 -0.91 3.60
N ALA A 75 -0.66 -2.02 3.60
CA ALA A 75 -1.13 -3.29 4.13
C ALA A 75 -0.07 -3.92 5.04
N MET A 76 -0.54 -4.53 6.13
CA MET A 76 0.28 -5.25 7.09
C MET A 76 -0.15 -6.73 7.03
N PRO A 77 0.79 -7.69 6.96
CA PRO A 77 0.45 -9.10 6.82
C PRO A 77 -0.21 -9.63 8.10
N HIS A 78 -1.16 -10.53 7.95
CA HIS A 78 -1.72 -11.37 9.02
C HIS A 78 -0.99 -12.72 9.13
N SER A 79 -0.22 -13.10 8.10
CA SER A 79 0.56 -14.34 8.06
C SER A 79 1.85 -14.29 8.89
N VAL A 80 2.30 -13.09 9.31
CA VAL A 80 3.47 -12.84 10.16
C VAL A 80 3.28 -11.62 11.04
N VAL A 81 4.18 -11.42 12.02
CA VAL A 81 4.22 -10.18 12.80
C VAL A 81 4.63 -9.03 11.88
N PRO A 82 3.82 -7.97 11.75
CA PRO A 82 4.18 -6.78 10.98
C PRO A 82 5.39 -6.04 11.55
N VAL A 83 6.16 -5.42 10.66
CA VAL A 83 7.26 -4.50 10.94
C VAL A 83 6.74 -3.21 11.57
N TYR A 84 5.60 -2.71 11.09
CA TYR A 84 4.97 -1.48 11.59
C TYR A 84 3.77 -1.79 12.49
N GLU A 85 3.63 -1.03 13.59
CA GLU A 85 2.47 -1.18 14.51
C GLU A 85 1.31 -0.22 14.16
N GLU A 86 1.63 0.88 13.50
CA GLU A 86 0.69 1.96 13.22
C GLU A 86 0.55 2.21 11.72
N SER A 87 -0.62 2.73 11.35
CA SER A 87 -0.88 3.19 9.99
C SER A 87 0.05 4.36 9.64
N ARG A 88 0.75 4.22 8.52
CA ARG A 88 1.61 5.24 7.92
C ARG A 88 0.92 5.98 6.77
N VAL A 89 -0.32 5.65 6.43
CA VAL A 89 -1.08 6.37 5.40
C VAL A 89 -1.19 7.85 5.76
N GLY A 90 -0.91 8.73 4.79
CA GLY A 90 -0.85 10.18 4.96
C GLY A 90 0.49 10.71 5.46
N LEU A 91 1.42 9.83 5.86
CA LEU A 91 2.77 10.24 6.21
C LEU A 91 3.48 10.77 4.96
N ARG A 92 4.06 11.96 5.11
CA ARG A 92 4.92 12.60 4.11
C ARG A 92 6.37 12.29 4.44
N VAL A 93 7.15 11.98 3.40
CA VAL A 93 8.58 11.70 3.50
C VAL A 93 9.34 12.61 2.56
N ASP A 94 10.47 13.13 3.03
CA ASP A 94 11.40 13.86 2.18
C ASP A 94 12.22 12.87 1.34
N LEU A 95 12.31 13.13 0.04
CA LEU A 95 12.95 12.24 -0.93
C LEU A 95 14.49 12.23 -0.81
N ASP A 96 15.07 13.26 -0.18
CA ASP A 96 16.49 13.32 0.14
C ASP A 96 16.88 12.33 1.26
N GLN A 97 15.97 12.05 2.19
CA GLN A 97 16.14 11.11 3.29
C GLN A 97 15.83 9.67 2.88
N GLN A 98 15.01 9.47 1.85
CA GLN A 98 14.64 8.13 1.34
C GLN A 98 15.07 7.94 -0.12
N ALA A 99 16.39 7.83 -0.31
CA ALA A 99 17.03 7.72 -1.62
C ALA A 99 16.47 6.58 -2.49
N GLU A 100 16.04 5.45 -1.90
CA GLU A 100 15.45 4.33 -2.63
C GLU A 100 14.05 4.65 -3.18
N VAL A 101 13.21 5.33 -2.39
CA VAL A 101 11.87 5.77 -2.80
C VAL A 101 12.02 6.85 -3.88
N HIS A 102 12.96 7.78 -3.72
CA HIS A 102 13.29 8.79 -4.72
C HIS A 102 13.77 8.18 -6.04
N SER A 103 14.68 7.20 -5.98
CA SER A 103 15.18 6.49 -7.16
C SER A 103 14.06 5.73 -7.88
N GLY A 104 13.17 5.09 -7.11
CA GLY A 104 11.98 4.43 -7.63
C GLY A 104 11.04 5.40 -8.34
N LEU A 105 10.63 6.47 -7.66
CA LEU A 105 9.70 7.49 -8.19
C LEU A 105 10.29 8.33 -9.34
N SER A 106 11.62 8.39 -9.48
CA SER A 106 12.27 9.04 -10.64
C SER A 106 12.39 8.12 -11.86
N GLY A 107 11.94 6.86 -11.76
CA GLY A 107 12.02 5.89 -12.86
C GLY A 107 13.43 5.41 -13.16
N LYS A 108 14.41 5.74 -12.30
CA LYS A 108 15.82 5.33 -12.45
C LYS A 108 16.06 3.89 -12.00
N LEU A 109 15.09 3.27 -11.33
CA LEU A 109 15.13 1.84 -11.02
C LEU A 109 14.82 1.02 -12.28
N HIS A 110 15.84 0.37 -12.83
CA HIS A 110 15.70 -0.59 -13.93
C HIS A 110 15.25 -1.98 -13.44
N THR A 111 15.50 -2.30 -12.16
CA THR A 111 15.10 -3.54 -11.48
C THR A 111 14.63 -3.22 -10.06
N ALA A 112 13.91 -4.14 -9.42
CA ALA A 112 13.51 -3.97 -8.03
C ALA A 112 14.75 -3.83 -7.14
N ALA A 113 15.01 -2.63 -6.63
CA ALA A 113 16.17 -2.38 -5.78
C ALA A 113 15.87 -2.91 -4.37
N MET A 114 16.77 -3.74 -3.86
CA MET A 114 16.74 -4.23 -2.49
C MET A 114 17.72 -3.44 -1.64
N ARG A 115 17.27 -2.95 -0.48
CA ARG A 115 18.08 -2.23 0.48
C ARG A 115 17.73 -2.69 1.89
N THR A 116 18.75 -2.87 2.73
CA THR A 116 18.51 -3.12 4.14
C THR A 116 18.25 -1.80 4.87
N ILE A 117 17.17 -1.75 5.64
CA ILE A 117 16.81 -0.61 6.49
C ILE A 117 16.67 -1.06 7.94
N ASP A 118 16.86 -0.14 8.88
CA ASP A 118 16.58 -0.38 10.29
C ASP A 118 15.19 0.15 10.65
N VAL A 119 14.30 -0.73 11.10
CA VAL A 119 12.98 -0.37 11.61
C VAL A 119 12.83 -0.93 13.01
N ARG A 120 12.66 -0.04 13.99
CA ARG A 120 12.48 -0.43 15.41
C ARG A 120 13.60 -1.36 15.94
N GLY A 121 14.82 -1.20 15.45
CA GLY A 121 15.97 -2.03 15.82
C GLY A 121 16.02 -3.40 15.12
N ALA A 122 15.08 -3.69 14.22
CA ALA A 122 15.14 -4.84 13.33
C ALA A 122 15.72 -4.44 11.98
N SER A 123 16.56 -5.31 11.42
CA SER A 123 17.13 -5.15 10.09
C SER A 123 16.18 -5.77 9.06
N ILE A 124 15.61 -4.94 8.20
CA ILE A 124 14.54 -5.29 7.26
C ILE A 124 15.04 -5.18 5.83
N ALA A 125 14.73 -6.17 4.99
CA ALA A 125 15.08 -6.15 3.57
C ALA A 125 13.96 -5.47 2.77
N ARG A 126 14.13 -4.17 2.52
CA ARG A 126 13.20 -3.37 1.73
C ARG A 126 13.41 -3.56 0.24
N GLN A 127 12.34 -3.84 -0.50
CA GLN A 127 12.33 -3.88 -1.97
C GLN A 127 11.41 -2.79 -2.53
N ILE A 128 11.90 -2.03 -3.52
CA ILE A 128 11.10 -1.00 -4.20
C ILE A 128 10.60 -1.52 -5.55
N LEU A 129 9.28 -1.51 -5.74
CA LEU A 129 8.58 -2.00 -6.93
C LEU A 129 7.88 -0.85 -7.66
N PRO A 130 8.16 -0.60 -8.95
CA PRO A 130 7.49 0.46 -9.70
C PRO A 130 6.04 0.08 -10.02
N VAL A 131 5.11 1.02 -9.83
CA VAL A 131 3.71 0.88 -10.29
C VAL A 131 3.55 1.70 -11.56
N ARG A 132 3.18 1.03 -12.65
CA ARG A 132 2.98 1.66 -13.95
C ARG A 132 1.50 1.58 -14.35
N ASN A 133 0.99 2.66 -14.96
CA ASN A 133 -0.34 2.65 -15.55
C ASN A 133 -0.37 1.85 -16.88
N GLY A 134 -1.56 1.70 -17.46
CA GLY A 134 -1.74 1.00 -18.75
C GLY A 134 -0.99 1.62 -19.94
N ARG A 135 -0.46 2.85 -19.78
CA ARG A 135 0.39 3.53 -20.78
C ARG A 135 1.89 3.32 -20.51
N GLY A 136 2.26 2.54 -19.49
CA GLY A 136 3.65 2.33 -19.06
C GLY A 136 4.25 3.46 -18.23
N GLY A 137 3.48 4.54 -17.97
CA GLY A 137 3.89 5.68 -17.15
C GLY A 137 4.00 5.28 -15.68
N LEU A 138 5.08 5.69 -15.02
CA LEU A 138 5.29 5.47 -13.59
C LEU A 138 4.36 6.40 -12.79
N ILE A 139 3.54 5.83 -11.92
CA ILE A 139 2.53 6.59 -11.15
C ILE A 139 2.70 6.46 -9.63
N ALA A 140 3.38 5.41 -9.16
CA ALA A 140 3.66 5.17 -7.76
C ALA A 140 4.83 4.17 -7.61
N VAL A 141 5.24 3.93 -6.37
CA VAL A 141 6.07 2.77 -6.01
C VAL A 141 5.49 2.05 -4.81
N VAL A 142 5.65 0.73 -4.76
CA VAL A 142 5.40 -0.08 -3.56
C VAL A 142 6.74 -0.36 -2.89
N ALA A 143 6.88 -0.01 -1.62
CA ALA A 143 7.93 -0.56 -0.77
C ALA A 143 7.39 -1.82 -0.10
N MET A 144 8.15 -2.91 -0.21
CA MET A 144 7.90 -4.19 0.44
C MET A 144 8.97 -4.39 1.51
N ASP A 145 8.54 -4.44 2.77
CA ASP A 145 9.39 -4.48 3.96
C ASP A 145 9.21 -5.81 4.72
#